data_AF-A0A832AFE4-F1
#
_entry.id   AF-A0A832AFE4-F1
#
_cell.length_a   1.000
_cell.length_b   1.000
_cell.length_c   1.000
_cell.angle_alpha   90.00
_cell.angle_beta   90.00
_cell.angle_gamma   90.00
#
_symmetry.space_group_name_H-M   'P 1'
#
loop_
_entity.id
_entity.type
_entity.pdbx_description
1 polymer ?
#
loop_
_entity_poly.entity_id
_entity_poly.type
_entity_poly.pdbx_seq_one_letter_code
_entity_poly.pdbx_strand_id
1 'polypeptide(L)'
;MRVAVVCFERDLEKMKKIAEFLKADLYIYGREPEDYDAFVYRAAAGIVVRKFCRSLKSKFEDPAVVVLDPTLSYAIPLLGGHEGANEVAKRLEGIGIRAVITTSAEFQEGYSIGIGFRRNSRPEEIVNAVKAAMNELGISSGEVKILATALMKKRSLAFRDAARNLGIPAGFVSDDGINSMKVRESAAVKIGLKSVAEACALYYSKNKELLLPKRVYGGVTVAIAR
;
A
#
# COMPACT_ATOMS: atom_id res chain seq x y z
N MET A 1 8.74 4.74 4.85
CA MET A 1 8.88 3.28 4.81
C MET A 1 10.36 2.95 4.85
N ARG A 2 10.84 2.22 5.85
CA ARG A 2 12.22 1.72 5.90
C ARG A 2 12.33 0.51 4.98
N VAL A 3 13.28 0.58 4.03
CA VAL A 3 13.50 -0.48 3.05
C VAL A 3 14.90 -1.05 3.25
N ALA A 4 15.00 -2.38 3.30
CA ALA A 4 16.26 -3.11 3.29
C ALA A 4 16.47 -3.77 1.93
N VAL A 5 17.56 -3.43 1.25
CA VAL A 5 18.04 -4.14 0.07
C VAL A 5 19.00 -5.22 0.51
N VAL A 6 18.76 -6.46 0.06
CA VAL A 6 19.49 -7.63 0.52
C VAL A 6 20.04 -8.42 -0.66
N CYS A 7 21.33 -8.74 -0.62
CA CYS A 7 22.00 -9.49 -1.69
C CYS A 7 23.14 -10.38 -1.18
N PHE A 8 23.71 -11.20 -2.06
CA PHE A 8 24.96 -11.91 -1.78
C PHE A 8 26.17 -10.99 -2.00
N GLU A 9 27.32 -11.32 -1.41
CA GLU A 9 28.54 -10.48 -1.49
C GLU A 9 28.97 -10.17 -2.92
N ARG A 10 28.93 -11.17 -3.81
CA ARG A 10 29.23 -11.02 -5.25
C ARG A 10 28.35 -9.99 -5.98
N ASP A 11 27.23 -9.61 -5.39
CA ASP A 11 26.20 -8.78 -6.00
C ASP A 11 26.16 -7.34 -5.43
N LEU A 12 27.03 -7.04 -4.45
CA LEU A 12 27.05 -5.78 -3.69
C LEU A 12 27.12 -4.53 -4.57
N GLU A 13 28.06 -4.51 -5.52
CA GLU A 13 28.30 -3.32 -6.35
C GLU A 13 27.06 -2.96 -7.18
N LYS A 14 26.41 -3.97 -7.76
CA LYS A 14 25.17 -3.80 -8.52
C LYS A 14 24.02 -3.31 -7.63
N MET A 15 23.92 -3.89 -6.43
CA MET A 15 22.82 -3.61 -5.51
C MET A 15 22.96 -2.29 -4.77
N LYS A 16 24.17 -1.73 -4.68
CA LYS A 16 24.40 -0.39 -4.13
C LYS A 16 23.61 0.69 -4.86
N LYS A 17 23.58 0.65 -6.19
CA LYS A 17 22.80 1.59 -7.02
C LYS A 17 21.29 1.50 -6.74
N ILE A 18 20.78 0.28 -6.54
CA ILE A 18 19.38 0.03 -6.21
C ILE A 18 19.05 0.57 -4.81
N ALA A 19 19.93 0.34 -3.83
CA ALA A 19 19.78 0.86 -2.48
C ALA A 19 19.75 2.39 -2.45
N GLU A 20 20.68 3.04 -3.15
CA GLU A 20 20.71 4.51 -3.30
C GLU A 20 19.42 5.04 -3.94
N PHE A 21 18.97 4.44 -5.04
CA PHE A 21 17.74 4.86 -5.73
C PHE A 21 16.50 4.71 -4.84
N LEU A 22 16.40 3.62 -4.08
CA LEU A 22 15.27 3.39 -3.17
C LEU A 22 15.38 4.20 -1.87
N LYS A 23 16.53 4.84 -1.59
CA LYS A 23 16.90 5.43 -0.29
C LYS A 23 16.79 4.37 0.83
N ALA A 24 17.41 3.23 0.58
CA ALA A 24 17.31 2.01 1.38
C ALA A 24 18.67 1.64 2.00
N ASP A 25 18.63 0.89 3.10
CA ASP A 25 19.82 0.28 3.69
C ASP A 25 20.23 -0.97 2.90
N LEU A 26 21.53 -1.26 2.81
CA LEU A 26 22.06 -2.40 2.07
C LEU A 26 22.67 -3.44 3.02
N TYR A 27 22.24 -4.70 2.89
CA TYR A 27 22.69 -5.81 3.71
C TYR A 27 23.12 -7.03 2.89
N ILE A 28 24.04 -7.79 3.47
CA ILE A 28 24.35 -9.14 3.01
C ILE A 28 23.28 -10.10 3.49
N TYR A 29 22.84 -10.99 2.63
CA TYR A 29 21.87 -12.04 2.93
C TYR A 29 22.27 -12.84 4.19
N GLY A 30 21.36 -12.92 5.14
CA GLY A 30 21.55 -13.55 6.44
C GLY A 30 22.04 -12.60 7.54
N ARG A 31 22.35 -11.35 7.22
CA ARG A 31 22.81 -10.31 8.17
C ARG A 31 21.85 -9.12 8.27
N GLU A 32 20.75 -9.13 7.52
CA GLU A 32 19.72 -8.10 7.59
C GLU A 32 18.91 -8.21 8.91
N PRO A 33 18.61 -7.09 9.58
CA PRO A 33 17.66 -7.07 10.68
C PRO A 33 16.24 -7.41 10.20
N GLU A 34 15.40 -7.97 11.09
CA GLU A 34 14.01 -8.29 10.77
C GLU A 34 13.06 -7.08 10.87
N ASP A 35 13.50 -5.98 11.49
CA ASP A 35 12.69 -4.78 11.74
C ASP A 35 12.75 -3.78 10.57
N TYR A 36 12.17 -4.18 9.43
CA TYR A 36 11.98 -3.31 8.26
C TYR A 36 10.55 -3.39 7.74
N ASP A 37 10.07 -2.29 7.14
CA ASP A 37 8.74 -2.25 6.54
C ASP A 37 8.72 -3.02 5.21
N ALA A 38 9.84 -3.01 4.48
CA ALA A 38 9.99 -3.69 3.20
C ALA A 38 11.40 -4.26 2.99
N PHE A 39 11.48 -5.40 2.31
CA PHE A 39 12.71 -6.04 1.87
C PHE A 39 12.75 -6.20 0.35
N VAL A 40 13.90 -5.93 -0.26
CA VAL A 40 14.18 -6.13 -1.69
C VAL A 40 15.35 -7.08 -1.83
N TYR A 41 15.08 -8.33 -2.19
CA TYR A 41 16.09 -9.37 -2.32
C TYR A 41 16.53 -9.54 -3.77
N ARG A 42 17.83 -9.51 -4.05
CA ARG A 42 18.37 -10.10 -5.29
C ARG A 42 18.76 -11.54 -5.03
N ALA A 43 17.80 -12.46 -5.18
CA ALA A 43 17.98 -13.88 -4.96
C ALA A 43 16.92 -14.69 -5.72
N ALA A 44 17.10 -16.01 -5.83
CA ALA A 44 16.01 -16.86 -6.32
C ALA A 44 14.82 -16.78 -5.37
N ALA A 45 13.60 -16.62 -5.91
CA ALA A 45 12.38 -16.45 -5.11
C ALA A 45 12.21 -17.55 -4.05
N GLY A 46 12.55 -18.80 -4.37
CA GLY A 46 12.46 -19.92 -3.43
C GLY A 46 13.34 -19.79 -2.18
N ILE A 47 14.47 -19.07 -2.26
CA ILE A 47 15.32 -18.78 -1.10
C ILE A 47 14.57 -17.84 -0.15
N VAL A 48 14.00 -16.78 -0.72
CA VAL A 48 13.28 -15.74 0.02
C VAL A 48 12.00 -16.31 0.63
N VAL A 49 11.21 -17.07 -0.14
CA VAL A 49 10.01 -17.77 0.36
C VAL A 49 10.36 -18.63 1.57
N ARG A 50 11.36 -19.52 1.46
CA ARG A 50 11.76 -20.37 2.59
C ARG A 50 12.22 -19.59 3.82
N LYS A 51 12.87 -18.43 3.63
CA LYS A 51 13.29 -17.55 4.73
C LYS A 51 12.06 -17.04 5.50
N PHE A 52 11.06 -16.50 4.80
CA PHE A 52 9.91 -15.89 5.45
C PHE A 52 8.85 -16.89 5.91
N CYS A 53 8.73 -18.07 5.30
CA CYS A 53 7.68 -19.05 5.62
C CYS A 53 7.50 -19.37 7.12
N ARG A 54 8.57 -19.30 7.93
CA ARG A 54 8.51 -19.60 9.37
C ARG A 54 8.07 -18.42 10.23
N SER A 55 8.14 -17.20 9.72
CA SER A 55 7.82 -15.97 10.45
C SER A 55 6.55 -15.27 9.96
N LEU A 56 5.89 -15.79 8.91
CA LEU A 56 4.61 -15.27 8.44
C LEU A 56 3.54 -15.39 9.53
N LYS A 57 2.87 -14.28 9.80
CA LYS A 57 1.76 -14.18 10.75
C LYS A 57 0.46 -13.86 10.02
N SER A 58 0.45 -12.76 9.26
CA SER A 58 -0.73 -12.35 8.52
C SER A 58 -0.41 -11.31 7.45
N LYS A 59 -1.28 -11.24 6.44
CA LYS A 59 -1.23 -10.23 5.36
C LYS A 59 -1.24 -8.76 5.80
N PHE A 60 -1.46 -8.49 7.09
CA PHE A 60 -1.55 -7.15 7.67
C PHE A 60 -0.36 -6.79 8.58
N GLU A 61 0.50 -7.76 8.86
CA GLU A 61 1.63 -7.64 9.80
C GLU A 61 2.95 -7.99 9.14
N ASP A 62 2.94 -8.92 8.18
CA ASP A 62 4.12 -9.39 7.48
C ASP A 62 4.74 -8.26 6.65
N PRO A 63 6.08 -8.17 6.57
CA PRO A 63 6.74 -7.11 5.81
C PRO A 63 6.44 -7.23 4.31
N ALA A 64 6.55 -6.10 3.61
CA ALA A 64 6.57 -6.11 2.16
C ALA A 64 7.83 -6.82 1.67
N VAL A 65 7.72 -7.76 0.73
CA VAL A 65 8.88 -8.48 0.19
C VAL A 65 8.83 -8.44 -1.33
N VAL A 66 9.91 -7.96 -1.95
CA VAL A 66 10.12 -7.91 -3.40
C VAL A 66 11.37 -8.71 -3.74
N VAL A 67 11.32 -9.48 -4.82
CA VAL A 67 12.47 -10.20 -5.35
C VAL A 67 12.86 -9.65 -6.71
N LEU A 68 14.16 -9.42 -6.89
CA LEU A 68 14.76 -9.05 -8.17
C LEU A 68 15.39 -10.27 -8.80
N ASP A 69 15.16 -10.45 -10.10
CA ASP A 69 15.79 -11.53 -10.85
C ASP A 69 17.31 -11.28 -11.05
N PRO A 70 18.10 -12.31 -11.40
CA PRO A 70 19.55 -12.17 -11.55
C PRO A 70 20.00 -11.14 -12.58
N THR A 71 19.18 -10.86 -13.60
CA THR A 71 19.46 -9.89 -14.67
C THR A 71 19.01 -8.47 -14.33
N LEU A 72 18.29 -8.28 -13.22
CA LEU A 72 17.66 -7.00 -12.85
C LEU A 72 16.67 -6.49 -13.92
N SER A 73 16.01 -7.41 -14.62
CA SER A 73 14.95 -7.08 -15.57
C SER A 73 13.58 -6.96 -14.90
N TYR A 74 13.38 -7.66 -13.78
CA TYR A 74 12.08 -7.83 -13.13
C TYR A 74 12.15 -7.65 -11.61
N ALA A 75 11.14 -6.97 -11.07
CA ALA A 75 10.86 -6.86 -9.65
C ALA A 75 9.51 -7.52 -9.34
N ILE A 76 9.53 -8.57 -8.52
CA ILE A 76 8.39 -9.44 -8.26
C ILE A 76 7.99 -9.33 -6.77
N PRO A 77 6.87 -8.67 -6.44
CA PRO A 77 6.31 -8.71 -5.10
C PRO A 77 5.93 -10.14 -4.70
N LEU A 78 6.44 -10.62 -3.57
CA LEU A 78 6.10 -11.93 -2.99
C LEU A 78 5.13 -11.83 -1.80
N LEU A 79 5.28 -10.79 -0.97
CA LEU A 79 4.47 -10.57 0.23
C LEU A 79 4.14 -9.08 0.38
N GLY A 80 3.03 -8.76 1.05
CA GLY A 80 2.70 -7.37 1.38
C GLY A 80 2.41 -6.47 0.17
N GLY A 81 1.74 -6.99 -0.88
CA GLY A 81 1.37 -6.19 -2.05
C GLY A 81 0.56 -4.92 -1.71
N HIS A 82 -0.36 -5.04 -0.73
CA HIS A 82 -1.12 -3.91 -0.17
C HIS A 82 -0.36 -3.07 0.87
N GLU A 83 0.83 -3.53 1.26
CA GLU A 83 1.61 -2.96 2.37
C GLU A 83 2.93 -2.32 1.89
N GLY A 84 3.08 -2.16 0.57
CA GLY A 84 4.19 -1.43 -0.03
C GLY A 84 5.00 -2.24 -1.05
N ALA A 85 4.85 -3.57 -1.14
CA ALA A 85 5.68 -4.35 -2.07
C ALA A 85 5.41 -4.00 -3.54
N ASN A 86 4.15 -3.76 -3.91
CA ASN A 86 3.81 -3.28 -5.25
C ASN A 86 4.38 -1.88 -5.50
N GLU A 87 4.32 -1.00 -4.50
CA GLU A 87 4.85 0.36 -4.60
C GLU A 87 6.38 0.34 -4.77
N VAL A 88 7.10 -0.47 -3.99
CA VAL A 88 8.54 -0.67 -4.13
C VAL A 88 8.89 -1.22 -5.50
N ALA A 89 8.17 -2.26 -5.96
CA ALA A 89 8.39 -2.83 -7.28
C ALA A 89 8.16 -1.81 -8.41
N LYS A 90 7.09 -1.01 -8.33
CA LYS A 90 6.78 0.06 -9.30
C LYS A 90 7.82 1.18 -9.28
N ARG A 91 8.34 1.55 -8.10
CA ARG A 91 9.43 2.54 -8.02
C ARG A 91 10.65 2.10 -8.84
N LEU A 92 10.99 0.82 -8.80
CA LEU A 92 12.14 0.25 -9.53
C LEU A 92 12.01 0.32 -11.06
N GLU A 93 10.80 0.53 -11.60
CA GLU A 93 10.62 0.79 -13.04
C GLU A 93 11.34 2.07 -13.49
N GLY A 94 11.52 3.04 -12.57
CA GLY A 94 12.27 4.27 -12.83
C GLY A 94 13.75 4.06 -13.14
N ILE A 95 14.29 2.87 -12.90
CA ILE A 95 15.66 2.46 -13.27
C ILE A 95 15.68 1.27 -14.23
N GLY A 96 14.57 1.01 -14.93
CA GLY A 96 14.48 -0.02 -15.97
C GLY A 96 14.16 -1.43 -15.47
N ILE A 97 13.85 -1.62 -14.18
CA ILE A 97 13.48 -2.93 -13.62
C ILE A 97 11.95 -3.04 -13.62
N ARG A 98 11.39 -3.86 -14.50
CA ARG A 98 9.93 -3.96 -14.71
C ARG A 98 9.22 -4.61 -13.52
N ALA A 99 8.16 -4.00 -13.03
CA ALA A 99 7.34 -4.60 -11.97
C ALA A 99 6.46 -5.73 -12.54
N VAL A 100 6.47 -6.89 -11.88
CA VAL A 100 5.59 -8.04 -12.21
C VAL A 100 4.53 -8.16 -11.12
N ILE A 101 3.48 -7.34 -11.24
CA ILE A 101 2.41 -7.29 -10.25
C ILE A 101 1.36 -8.37 -10.56
N THR A 102 1.09 -9.24 -9.59
CA THR A 102 0.13 -10.35 -9.71
C THR A 102 -1.10 -10.21 -8.80
N THR A 103 -1.10 -9.23 -7.88
CA THR A 103 -2.15 -9.08 -6.87
C THR A 103 -3.47 -8.64 -7.50
N SER A 104 -4.55 -9.40 -7.22
CA SER A 104 -5.87 -9.20 -7.82
C SER A 104 -6.45 -7.80 -7.60
N ALA A 105 -6.13 -7.13 -6.50
CA ALA A 105 -6.62 -5.78 -6.22
C ALA A 105 -6.16 -4.72 -7.24
N GLU A 106 -5.08 -4.95 -7.98
CA GLU A 106 -4.69 -4.05 -9.08
C GLU A 106 -5.51 -4.28 -10.35
N PHE A 107 -6.09 -5.48 -10.51
CA PHE A 107 -6.82 -5.90 -11.72
C PHE A 107 -8.33 -5.97 -11.53
N GLN A 108 -8.84 -5.85 -10.30
CA GLN A 108 -10.27 -5.78 -10.05
C GLN A 108 -10.84 -4.45 -10.55
N GLU A 109 -11.80 -4.56 -11.47
CA GLU A 109 -12.73 -3.49 -11.79
C GLU A 109 -13.59 -3.19 -10.55
N GLY A 110 -13.92 -1.92 -10.33
CA GLY A 110 -14.72 -1.50 -9.19
C GLY A 110 -14.24 -0.20 -8.55
N TYR A 111 -15.04 0.30 -7.61
CA TYR A 111 -14.83 1.57 -6.94
C TYR A 111 -13.75 1.46 -5.86
N SER A 112 -12.94 2.50 -5.75
CA SER A 112 -11.97 2.70 -4.67
C SER A 112 -12.51 3.73 -3.70
N ILE A 113 -12.65 3.36 -2.43
CA ILE A 113 -13.11 4.27 -1.38
C ILE A 113 -11.91 4.68 -0.55
N GLY A 114 -11.63 5.98 -0.48
CA GLY A 114 -10.61 6.54 0.39
C GLY A 114 -11.23 7.23 1.59
N ILE A 115 -10.69 7.00 2.78
CA ILE A 115 -11.21 7.59 4.02
C ILE A 115 -10.14 8.30 4.85
N GLY A 116 -10.56 9.35 5.55
CA GLY A 116 -9.80 10.02 6.60
C GLY A 116 -10.59 10.04 7.90
N PHE A 117 -9.98 9.65 9.01
CA PHE A 117 -10.67 9.53 10.30
C PHE A 117 -9.72 9.81 11.49
N ARG A 118 -10.32 10.18 12.64
CA ARG A 118 -9.57 10.49 13.87
C ARG A 118 -9.08 9.22 14.56
N ARG A 119 -8.03 9.33 15.40
CA ARG A 119 -7.41 8.16 16.08
C ARG A 119 -8.41 7.33 16.91
N ASN A 120 -9.39 7.99 17.54
CA ASN A 120 -10.36 7.36 18.45
C ASN A 120 -11.69 7.02 17.77
N SER A 121 -11.73 7.00 16.43
CA SER A 121 -12.96 6.64 15.70
C SER A 121 -13.29 5.17 15.96
N ARG A 122 -14.58 4.85 16.09
CA ARG A 122 -15.03 3.47 16.28
C ARG A 122 -15.24 2.77 14.93
N PRO A 123 -15.13 1.42 14.86
CA PRO A 123 -15.40 0.70 13.61
C PRO A 123 -16.77 1.03 13.02
N GLU A 124 -17.81 1.12 13.85
CA GLU A 124 -19.19 1.37 13.41
C GLU A 124 -19.35 2.75 12.77
N GLU A 125 -18.60 3.75 13.25
CA GLU A 125 -18.60 5.10 12.67
C GLU A 125 -18.03 5.08 11.24
N ILE A 126 -16.97 4.30 11.02
CA ILE A 126 -16.38 4.13 9.68
C ILE A 126 -17.35 3.36 8.78
N VAL A 127 -17.92 2.25 9.27
CA VAL A 127 -18.89 1.44 8.51
C VAL A 127 -20.09 2.29 8.08
N ASN A 128 -20.66 3.05 9.01
CA ASN A 128 -21.83 3.90 8.73
C ASN A 128 -21.50 5.02 7.74
N ALA A 129 -20.34 5.67 7.87
CA ALA A 129 -19.90 6.69 6.94
C ALA A 129 -19.69 6.15 5.52
N VAL A 130 -19.04 4.99 5.39
CA VAL A 130 -18.80 4.35 4.09
C VAL A 130 -20.11 3.90 3.45
N LYS A 131 -21.01 3.26 4.22
CA LYS A 131 -22.34 2.88 3.72
C LYS A 131 -23.17 4.09 3.27
N ALA A 132 -23.15 5.18 4.05
CA ALA A 132 -23.84 6.42 3.67
C ALA A 132 -23.33 6.96 2.34
N ALA A 133 -22.01 7.05 2.18
CA ALA A 133 -21.39 7.52 0.94
C ALA A 133 -21.68 6.61 -0.27
N MET A 134 -21.69 5.29 -0.08
CA MET A 134 -22.04 4.33 -1.12
C MET A 134 -23.51 4.45 -1.54
N ASN A 135 -24.42 4.61 -0.57
CA ASN A 135 -25.85 4.76 -0.82
C ASN A 135 -26.15 6.00 -1.67
N GLU A 136 -25.41 7.10 -1.50
CA GLU A 136 -25.58 8.30 -2.34
C GLU A 136 -25.31 8.04 -3.83
N LEU A 137 -24.43 7.08 -4.14
CA LEU A 137 -24.07 6.72 -5.50
C LEU A 137 -24.76 5.43 -5.98
N GLY A 138 -25.61 4.82 -5.15
CA GLY A 138 -26.25 3.53 -5.44
C GLY A 138 -25.25 2.37 -5.56
N ILE A 139 -24.08 2.46 -4.93
CA ILE A 139 -23.00 1.47 -5.02
C ILE A 139 -23.22 0.37 -3.97
N SER A 140 -23.12 -0.89 -4.38
CA SER A 140 -23.12 -2.04 -3.48
C SER A 140 -21.69 -2.41 -3.02
N SER A 141 -21.56 -3.10 -1.89
CA SER A 141 -20.23 -3.49 -1.36
C SER A 141 -19.47 -4.43 -2.29
N GLY A 142 -20.17 -5.23 -3.10
CA GLY A 142 -19.56 -6.11 -4.10
C GLY A 142 -18.90 -5.38 -5.27
N GLU A 143 -19.25 -4.11 -5.49
CA GLU A 143 -18.65 -3.26 -6.53
C GLU A 143 -17.44 -2.47 -6.00
N VAL A 144 -17.16 -2.54 -4.71
CA VAL A 144 -16.03 -1.84 -4.09
C VAL A 144 -14.85 -2.78 -4.00
N LYS A 145 -13.78 -2.48 -4.75
CA LYS A 145 -12.58 -3.30 -4.77
C LYS A 145 -11.67 -3.05 -3.56
N ILE A 146 -11.69 -1.85 -2.99
CA ILE A 146 -10.82 -1.48 -1.88
C ILE A 146 -11.35 -0.32 -1.04
N LEU A 147 -11.12 -0.41 0.28
CA LEU A 147 -11.27 0.66 1.24
C LEU A 147 -9.87 1.07 1.70
N ALA A 148 -9.47 2.32 1.48
CA ALA A 148 -8.10 2.80 1.61
C ALA A 148 -7.96 3.99 2.56
N THR A 149 -6.81 4.07 3.24
CA THR A 149 -6.44 5.20 4.12
C THR A 149 -4.91 5.40 4.10
N ALA A 150 -4.42 6.46 4.75
CA ALA A 150 -2.98 6.68 4.93
C ALA A 150 -2.29 5.57 5.72
N LEU A 151 -1.05 5.23 5.33
CA LEU A 151 -0.23 4.17 5.92
C LEU A 151 0.00 4.33 7.42
N MET A 152 0.03 5.57 7.94
CA MET A 152 0.10 5.83 9.38
C MET A 152 -1.06 5.19 10.18
N LYS A 153 -2.18 4.85 9.53
CA LYS A 153 -3.33 4.17 10.14
C LYS A 153 -3.27 2.65 10.03
N LYS A 154 -2.18 2.07 9.52
CA LYS A 154 -2.01 0.62 9.29
C LYS A 154 -2.40 -0.24 10.49
N ARG A 155 -2.03 0.18 11.70
CA ARG A 155 -2.30 -0.54 12.96
C ARG A 155 -3.64 -0.17 13.62
N SER A 156 -4.52 0.57 12.94
CA SER A 156 -5.83 0.92 13.48
C SER A 156 -6.77 -0.29 13.44
N LEU A 157 -7.12 -0.81 14.62
CA LEU A 157 -8.14 -1.86 14.76
C LEU A 157 -9.49 -1.39 14.21
N ALA A 158 -9.88 -0.14 14.49
CA ALA A 158 -11.11 0.45 13.98
C ALA A 158 -11.24 0.36 12.46
N PHE A 159 -10.16 0.67 11.73
CA PHE A 159 -10.17 0.58 10.27
C PHE A 159 -10.22 -0.87 9.77
N ARG A 160 -9.40 -1.75 10.35
CA ARG A 160 -9.34 -3.17 9.95
C ARG A 160 -10.67 -3.88 10.19
N ASP A 161 -11.29 -3.61 11.34
CA ASP A 161 -12.58 -4.18 11.70
C ASP A 161 -13.70 -3.60 10.83
N ALA A 162 -13.66 -2.30 10.51
CA ALA A 162 -14.61 -1.70 9.57
C ALA A 162 -14.51 -2.32 8.16
N ALA A 163 -13.29 -2.48 7.63
CA ALA A 163 -13.05 -3.14 6.35
C ALA A 163 -13.57 -4.58 6.34
N ARG A 164 -13.31 -5.35 7.42
CA ARG A 164 -13.83 -6.70 7.61
C ARG A 164 -15.37 -6.73 7.66
N ASN A 165 -15.98 -5.83 8.42
CA ASN A 165 -17.45 -5.74 8.56
C ASN A 165 -18.14 -5.36 7.25
N LEU A 166 -17.47 -4.59 6.39
CA LEU A 166 -17.96 -4.27 5.05
C LEU A 166 -17.71 -5.38 4.03
N GLY A 167 -16.84 -6.35 4.34
CA GLY A 167 -16.38 -7.37 3.39
C GLY A 167 -15.46 -6.81 2.30
N ILE A 168 -14.83 -5.65 2.53
CA ILE A 168 -14.03 -4.93 1.52
C ILE A 168 -12.54 -5.03 1.90
N PRO A 169 -11.64 -5.33 0.95
CA PRO A 169 -10.20 -5.32 1.20
C PRO A 169 -9.71 -3.96 1.74
N ALA A 170 -8.79 -3.99 2.71
CA ALA A 170 -8.15 -2.79 3.24
C ALA A 170 -6.88 -2.43 2.44
N GLY A 171 -6.73 -1.16 2.10
CA GLY A 171 -5.57 -0.58 1.42
C GLY A 171 -4.90 0.52 2.24
N PHE A 172 -3.58 0.63 2.10
CA PHE A 172 -2.78 1.64 2.79
C PHE A 172 -1.89 2.35 1.80
N VAL A 173 -1.90 3.68 1.82
CA VAL A 173 -1.10 4.51 0.91
C VAL A 173 -0.03 5.25 1.68
N SER A 174 1.22 5.15 1.21
CA SER A 174 2.36 5.88 1.78
C SER A 174 2.18 7.39 1.67
N ASP A 175 2.93 8.15 2.47
CA ASP A 175 2.90 9.62 2.42
C ASP A 175 3.33 10.14 1.05
N ASP A 176 4.35 9.53 0.44
CA ASP A 176 4.81 9.82 -0.93
C ASP A 176 3.71 9.51 -1.95
N GLY A 177 3.06 8.35 -1.82
CA GLY A 177 1.92 7.96 -2.63
C GLY A 177 0.80 8.98 -2.57
N ILE A 178 0.39 9.40 -1.38
CA ILE A 178 -0.63 10.43 -1.17
C ILE A 178 -0.22 11.77 -1.78
N ASN A 179 1.01 12.23 -1.51
CA ASN A 179 1.49 13.55 -1.93
C ASN A 179 1.77 13.63 -3.44
N SER A 180 1.99 12.49 -4.10
CA SER A 180 2.11 12.40 -5.56
C SER A 180 0.76 12.56 -6.30
N MET A 181 -0.37 12.35 -5.62
CA MET A 181 -1.69 12.44 -6.25
C MET A 181 -2.08 13.88 -6.59
N LYS A 182 -2.73 14.07 -7.74
CA LYS A 182 -3.29 15.34 -8.19
C LYS A 182 -4.62 15.61 -7.48
N VAL A 183 -4.56 16.14 -6.25
CA VAL A 183 -5.73 16.43 -5.40
C VAL A 183 -5.63 17.83 -4.78
N ARG A 184 -6.78 18.39 -4.41
CA ARG A 184 -6.82 19.64 -3.62
C ARG A 184 -6.47 19.35 -2.18
N GLU A 185 -5.72 20.26 -1.56
CA GLU A 185 -5.34 20.15 -0.16
C GLU A 185 -6.55 20.13 0.79
N SER A 186 -6.32 19.61 2.00
CA SER A 186 -7.32 19.42 3.04
C SER A 186 -6.72 19.70 4.42
N ALA A 187 -7.50 19.48 5.48
CA ALA A 187 -6.99 19.51 6.85
C ALA A 187 -5.81 18.55 7.10
N ALA A 188 -5.58 17.58 6.20
CA ALA A 188 -4.43 16.67 6.25
C ALA A 188 -3.08 17.39 6.09
N VAL A 189 -3.03 18.63 5.59
CA VAL A 189 -1.76 19.39 5.48
C VAL A 189 -1.11 19.57 6.85
N LYS A 190 -1.92 19.63 7.93
CA LYS A 190 -1.46 19.68 9.33
C LYS A 190 -0.63 18.47 9.77
N ILE A 191 -0.73 17.35 9.04
CA ILE A 191 0.00 16.12 9.28
C ILE A 191 0.95 15.78 8.12
N GLY A 192 1.28 16.76 7.26
CA GLY A 192 2.23 16.58 6.15
C GLY A 192 1.66 15.92 4.90
N LEU A 193 0.33 15.80 4.77
CA LEU A 193 -0.33 15.12 3.66
C LEU A 193 -1.28 16.07 2.91
N LYS A 194 -1.32 16.02 1.58
CA LYS A 194 -2.25 16.88 0.79
C LYS A 194 -3.73 16.61 1.13
N SER A 195 -4.22 15.39 0.87
CA SER A 195 -5.61 14.99 1.11
C SER A 195 -5.71 13.49 1.26
N VAL A 196 -6.03 12.98 2.45
CA VAL A 196 -6.04 11.53 2.69
C VAL A 196 -7.16 10.85 1.89
N ALA A 197 -8.42 11.26 2.07
CA ALA A 197 -9.56 10.57 1.47
C ALA A 197 -9.48 10.55 -0.06
N GLU A 198 -9.32 11.70 -0.72
CA GLU A 198 -9.27 11.77 -2.19
C GLU A 198 -8.02 11.09 -2.76
N ALA A 199 -6.84 11.32 -2.18
CA ALA A 199 -5.61 10.71 -2.70
C ALA A 199 -5.66 9.20 -2.56
N CYS A 200 -6.14 8.66 -1.44
CA CYS A 200 -6.24 7.22 -1.24
C CYS A 200 -7.27 6.58 -2.20
N ALA A 201 -8.41 7.23 -2.43
CA ALA A 201 -9.39 6.77 -3.41
C ALA A 201 -8.77 6.71 -4.81
N LEU A 202 -8.18 7.82 -5.26
CA LEU A 202 -7.55 7.94 -6.58
C LEU A 202 -6.31 7.06 -6.75
N TYR A 203 -5.55 6.81 -5.69
CA TYR A 203 -4.33 5.99 -5.76
C TYR A 203 -4.64 4.59 -6.27
N TYR A 204 -5.69 3.97 -5.72
CA TYR A 204 -6.13 2.64 -6.15
C TYR A 204 -7.13 2.64 -7.31
N SER A 205 -7.68 3.80 -7.67
CA SER A 205 -8.58 3.91 -8.82
C SER A 205 -7.79 3.72 -10.13
N LYS A 206 -8.43 3.12 -11.13
CA LYS A 206 -7.83 2.83 -12.43
C LYS A 206 -7.91 4.06 -13.33
N ASN A 207 -9.07 4.71 -13.37
CA ASN A 207 -9.35 5.82 -14.28
C ASN A 207 -8.94 7.19 -13.71
N LYS A 208 -8.48 7.23 -12.45
CA LYS A 208 -8.11 8.46 -11.73
C LYS A 208 -9.24 9.50 -11.72
N GLU A 209 -10.49 9.02 -11.64
CA GLU A 209 -11.70 9.86 -11.65
C GLU A 209 -12.40 9.82 -10.28
N LEU A 210 -12.66 10.99 -9.70
CA LEU A 210 -13.47 11.11 -8.48
C LEU A 210 -14.95 11.16 -8.84
N LEU A 211 -15.72 10.22 -8.29
CA LEU A 211 -17.18 10.19 -8.40
C LEU A 211 -17.83 10.91 -7.23
N LEU A 212 -17.25 10.73 -6.04
CA LEU A 212 -17.59 11.48 -4.84
C LEU A 212 -16.33 12.20 -4.35
N PRO A 213 -16.22 13.52 -4.58
CA PRO A 213 -15.22 14.37 -3.91
C PRO A 213 -15.35 14.25 -2.39
N LYS A 214 -14.30 14.59 -1.63
CA LYS A 214 -14.31 14.37 -0.18
C LYS A 214 -15.55 14.97 0.49
N ARG A 215 -16.27 14.14 1.24
CA ARG A 215 -17.42 14.55 2.04
C ARG A 215 -17.29 14.02 3.46
N VAL A 216 -17.76 14.80 4.42
CA VAL A 216 -17.69 14.45 5.84
C VAL A 216 -19.00 13.81 6.29
N TYR A 217 -18.91 12.62 6.88
CA TYR A 217 -19.99 11.87 7.48
C TYR A 217 -19.66 11.66 8.96
N GLY A 218 -20.20 12.54 9.81
CA GLY A 218 -19.82 12.60 11.23
C GLY A 218 -18.32 12.87 11.40
N GLY A 219 -17.60 11.95 12.03
CA GLY A 219 -16.15 12.05 12.26
C GLY A 219 -15.25 11.53 11.13
N VAL A 220 -15.84 11.02 10.05
CA VAL A 220 -15.12 10.32 8.97
C VAL A 220 -15.31 11.08 7.65
N THR A 221 -14.21 11.37 6.96
CA THR A 221 -14.23 11.91 5.61
C THR A 221 -14.13 10.76 4.62
N VAL A 222 -14.98 10.72 3.61
CA VAL A 222 -15.03 9.67 2.58
C VAL A 222 -14.94 10.30 1.20
N ALA A 223 -14.20 9.67 0.29
CA ALA A 223 -14.18 9.96 -1.14
C ALA A 223 -14.27 8.65 -1.92
N ILE A 224 -14.88 8.68 -3.11
CA ILE A 224 -15.07 7.50 -3.97
C ILE A 224 -14.53 7.81 -5.37
N ALA A 225 -13.73 6.91 -5.91
CA ALA A 225 -13.11 7.03 -7.22
C ALA A 225 -13.30 5.75 -8.06
N ARG A 226 -13.14 5.87 -9.37
CA ARG A 226 -12.99 4.73 -10.31
C ARG A 226 -11.70 4.83 -11.12
#